data_AF-A0A0B7MWC0-F1
#
_entry.id   AF-A0A0B7MWC0-F1
#
_cell.length_a   1.000
_cell.length_b   1.000
_cell.length_c   1.000
_cell.angle_alpha   90.00
_cell.angle_beta   90.00
_cell.angle_gamma   90.00
#
_symmetry.space_group_name_H-M   'P 1'
#
loop_
_entity.id
_entity.type
_entity.pdbx_description
1 polymer ?
#
loop_
_entity_poly.entity_id
_entity_poly.type
_entity_poly.pdbx_seq_one_letter_code
_entity_poly.pdbx_strand_id
1 'polypeptide(L)'
;MLQQSDLSKNISQLFKDGEYVIGDGIYPMKTWLVPVKRASRNRPLTGSDEKFNKVISSMRVRIENCFAMLKGRFRSLEELRLDTNNGNDMLLHSKWLRACCILHNFLLDHDLDQSLEYFIEHFYEDHQEVKKRVEEYQNFNFDSEDNIDDRSQYIHEDEEEDISDDNGKKKWAHLKQLILEDNLGKNIEELDRKHCERYQ
;
A
#
# COMPACT_ATOMS: atom_id res chain seq x y z
N MET A 1 -19.01 -0.87 -1.03
CA MET A 1 -18.09 -0.68 -2.19
C MET A 1 -17.38 -1.97 -2.62
N LEU A 2 -16.61 -2.66 -1.77
CA LEU A 2 -15.90 -3.88 -2.22
C LEU A 2 -16.81 -5.11 -2.45
N GLN A 3 -17.86 -5.30 -1.62
CA GLN A 3 -18.85 -6.39 -1.75
C GLN A 3 -19.73 -6.31 -3.01
N GLN A 4 -19.74 -5.17 -3.71
CA GLN A 4 -20.52 -4.98 -4.93
C GLN A 4 -19.65 -5.12 -6.19
N SER A 5 -18.33 -5.16 -6.03
CA SER A 5 -17.37 -5.35 -7.12
C SER A 5 -17.36 -6.81 -7.59
N ASP A 6 -17.12 -7.02 -8.89
CA ASP A 6 -16.92 -8.35 -9.47
C ASP A 6 -15.75 -9.10 -8.84
N LEU A 7 -14.78 -8.37 -8.26
CA LEU A 7 -13.70 -8.95 -7.47
C LEU A 7 -14.24 -9.80 -6.33
N SER A 8 -15.24 -9.31 -5.59
CA SER A 8 -15.84 -10.02 -4.45
C SER A 8 -16.72 -11.20 -4.85
N LYS A 9 -17.25 -11.19 -6.09
CA LYS A 9 -18.11 -12.26 -6.61
C LYS A 9 -17.31 -13.41 -7.20
N ASN A 10 -16.11 -13.13 -7.73
CA ASN A 10 -15.28 -14.09 -8.46
C ASN A 10 -13.94 -14.38 -7.78
N ILE A 11 -13.83 -14.18 -6.46
CA ILE A 11 -12.58 -14.39 -5.70
C ILE A 11 -11.95 -15.75 -5.98
N SER A 12 -12.75 -16.81 -5.97
CA SER A 12 -12.28 -18.20 -6.18
C SER A 12 -11.79 -18.47 -7.60
N GLN A 13 -12.13 -17.62 -8.57
CA GLN A 13 -11.66 -17.69 -9.95
C GLN A 13 -10.47 -16.75 -10.21
N LEU A 14 -10.36 -15.67 -9.41
CA LEU A 14 -9.34 -14.63 -9.57
C LEU A 14 -8.09 -14.89 -8.74
N PHE A 15 -8.22 -15.56 -7.59
CA PHE A 15 -7.12 -15.87 -6.68
C PHE A 15 -6.97 -17.38 -6.52
N LYS A 16 -5.75 -17.86 -6.71
CA LYS A 16 -5.34 -19.21 -6.34
C LYS A 16 -5.04 -19.29 -4.85
N ASP A 17 -4.92 -20.51 -4.33
CA ASP A 17 -4.45 -20.74 -2.97
C ASP A 17 -3.06 -20.12 -2.78
N GLY A 18 -2.92 -19.26 -1.78
CA GLY A 18 -1.68 -18.52 -1.49
C GLY A 18 -1.60 -17.13 -2.11
N GLU A 19 -2.60 -16.70 -2.88
CA GLU A 19 -2.68 -15.33 -3.41
C GLU A 19 -3.56 -14.44 -2.52
N TYR A 20 -3.14 -13.19 -2.34
CA TYR A 20 -3.75 -12.27 -1.40
C TYR A 20 -3.77 -10.83 -1.95
N VAL A 21 -4.77 -10.07 -1.52
CA VAL A 21 -4.81 -8.62 -1.71
C VAL A 21 -4.45 -7.95 -0.39
N ILE A 22 -3.58 -6.96 -0.45
CA ILE A 22 -3.32 -6.07 0.68
C ILE A 22 -4.27 -4.88 0.56
N GLY A 23 -5.17 -4.76 1.53
CA GLY A 23 -6.21 -3.74 1.57
C GLY A 23 -5.87 -2.57 2.51
N ASP A 24 -6.61 -1.48 2.37
CA ASP A 24 -6.65 -0.44 3.40
C ASP A 24 -7.28 -0.98 4.70
N GLY A 25 -6.94 -0.37 5.83
CA GLY A 25 -7.48 -0.70 7.16
C GLY A 25 -8.98 -0.44 7.32
N ILE A 26 -9.64 0.26 6.39
CA ILE A 26 -11.12 0.34 6.36
C ILE A 26 -11.80 -0.95 5.91
N TYR A 27 -11.04 -1.90 5.33
CA TYR A 27 -11.62 -3.13 4.83
C TYR A 27 -11.52 -4.25 5.86
N PRO A 28 -12.61 -5.01 6.09
CA PRO A 28 -12.57 -6.12 7.03
C PRO A 28 -11.64 -7.22 6.51
N MET A 29 -10.93 -7.87 7.44
CA MET A 29 -10.10 -9.03 7.12
C MET A 29 -10.93 -10.14 6.49
N LYS A 30 -10.44 -10.72 5.38
CA LYS A 30 -11.04 -11.87 4.70
C LYS A 30 -9.96 -12.89 4.36
N THR A 31 -10.38 -14.09 3.96
CA THR A 31 -9.47 -15.19 3.55
C THR A 31 -8.56 -14.86 2.36
N TRP A 32 -8.85 -13.77 1.65
CA TRP A 32 -8.15 -13.27 0.45
C TRP A 32 -7.75 -11.79 0.56
N LEU A 33 -8.13 -11.10 1.65
CA LEU A 33 -7.88 -9.67 1.87
C LEU A 33 -7.22 -9.46 3.22
N VAL A 34 -6.01 -8.91 3.18
CA VAL A 34 -5.18 -8.59 4.34
C VAL A 34 -5.17 -7.07 4.51
N PRO A 35 -5.91 -6.51 5.48
CA PRO A 35 -5.89 -5.08 5.73
C PRO A 35 -4.58 -4.65 6.40
N VAL A 36 -4.08 -3.47 6.01
CA VAL A 36 -3.05 -2.76 6.76
C VAL A 36 -3.67 -2.31 8.09
N LYS A 37 -3.08 -2.71 9.22
CA LYS A 37 -3.66 -2.39 10.52
C LYS A 37 -3.57 -0.90 10.81
N ARG A 38 -4.59 -0.33 11.45
CA ARG A 38 -4.55 1.05 11.94
C ARG A 38 -4.09 1.06 13.39
N ALA A 39 -3.18 1.96 13.74
CA ALA A 39 -2.91 2.25 15.13
C ALA A 39 -4.13 2.97 15.72
N SER A 40 -4.45 2.69 16.98
CA SER A 40 -5.44 3.48 17.73
C SER A 40 -4.85 3.82 19.10
N ARG A 41 -5.39 4.86 19.75
CA ARG A 41 -4.94 5.28 21.09
C ARG A 41 -4.93 4.12 22.10
N ASN A 42 -5.86 3.17 21.94
CA ASN A 42 -6.00 2.01 22.82
C ASN A 42 -5.28 0.74 22.31
N ARG A 43 -4.78 0.76 21.06
CA ARG A 43 -4.04 -0.35 20.43
C ARG A 43 -2.93 0.23 19.53
N PRO A 44 -1.79 0.64 20.12
CA PRO A 44 -0.62 0.98 19.32
C PRO A 44 -0.16 -0.26 18.54
N LEU A 45 0.32 -0.06 17.31
CA LEU A 45 0.94 -1.13 16.53
C LEU A 45 2.26 -1.51 17.19
N THR A 46 2.45 -2.79 17.50
CA THR A 46 3.66 -3.27 18.17
C THR A 46 4.22 -4.52 17.52
N GLY A 47 5.51 -4.77 17.76
CA GLY A 47 6.22 -5.96 17.30
C GLY A 47 6.12 -6.16 15.78
N SER A 48 5.63 -7.34 15.40
CA SER A 48 5.52 -7.77 14.02
C SER A 48 4.49 -6.97 13.20
N ASP A 49 3.43 -6.41 13.81
CA ASP A 49 2.42 -5.59 13.10
C ASP A 49 2.99 -4.27 12.60
N GLU A 50 3.78 -3.62 13.45
CA GLU A 50 4.47 -2.37 13.09
C GLU A 50 5.47 -2.60 11.96
N LYS A 51 6.28 -3.68 12.05
CA LYS A 51 7.25 -4.02 10.99
C LYS A 51 6.55 -4.37 9.68
N PHE A 52 5.43 -5.08 9.73
CA PHE A 52 4.63 -5.39 8.55
C PHE A 52 4.15 -4.11 7.88
N ASN A 53 3.47 -3.22 8.63
CA ASN A 53 3.00 -1.95 8.10
C ASN A 53 4.14 -1.10 7.53
N LYS A 54 5.34 -1.15 8.12
CA LYS A 54 6.51 -0.41 7.65
C LYS A 54 6.95 -0.89 6.27
N VAL A 55 7.03 -2.21 6.09
CA VAL A 55 7.32 -2.81 4.77
C VAL A 55 6.25 -2.39 3.75
N ILE A 56 4.96 -2.45 4.11
CA ILE A 56 3.88 -2.05 3.21
C ILE A 56 3.93 -0.56 2.86
N SER A 57 4.19 0.32 3.83
CA SER A 57 4.34 1.77 3.60
C SER A 57 5.51 2.06 2.66
N SER A 58 6.66 1.39 2.83
CA SER A 58 7.79 1.52 1.90
C SER A 58 7.44 1.09 0.47
N MET A 59 6.70 0.00 0.30
CA MET A 59 6.22 -0.44 -1.02
C MET A 59 5.26 0.58 -1.64
N ARG A 60 4.35 1.16 -0.84
CA ARG A 60 3.41 2.20 -1.30
C ARG A 60 4.14 3.44 -1.80
N VAL A 61 5.16 3.91 -1.09
CA VAL A 61 6.00 5.06 -1.54
C VAL A 61 6.55 4.81 -2.94
N ARG A 62 7.11 3.61 -3.20
CA ARG A 62 7.65 3.26 -4.53
C ARG A 62 6.57 3.26 -5.60
N ILE A 63 5.38 2.72 -5.29
CA ILE A 63 4.25 2.70 -6.22
C ILE A 63 3.78 4.12 -6.53
N GLU A 64 3.60 4.96 -5.52
CA GLU A 64 3.15 6.34 -5.70
C GLU A 64 4.16 7.18 -6.48
N ASN A 65 5.45 7.04 -6.19
CA ASN A 65 6.51 7.71 -6.96
C ASN A 65 6.53 7.24 -8.43
N CYS A 66 6.34 5.95 -8.70
CA CYS A 66 6.24 5.42 -10.06
C CYS A 66 5.05 6.03 -10.83
N PHE A 67 3.89 6.14 -10.18
CA PHE A 67 2.74 6.82 -10.78
C PHE A 67 2.94 8.31 -10.96
N ALA A 68 3.61 8.98 -10.02
CA ALA A 68 3.99 10.39 -10.13
C ALA A 68 4.90 10.63 -11.34
N MET A 69 5.93 9.80 -11.51
CA MET A 69 6.80 9.83 -12.70
C MET A 69 6.00 9.67 -14.00
N LEU A 70 5.12 8.67 -14.04
CA LEU A 70 4.37 8.37 -15.26
C LEU A 70 3.42 9.51 -15.63
N LYS A 71 2.73 10.10 -14.64
CA LYS A 71 1.79 11.22 -14.84
C LYS A 71 2.52 12.52 -15.14
N GLY A 72 3.58 12.83 -14.41
CA GLY A 72 4.43 14.00 -14.66
C GLY A 72 5.06 13.97 -16.06
N ARG A 73 5.49 12.79 -16.53
CA ARG A 73 5.98 12.62 -17.91
C ARG A 73 4.88 12.73 -18.96
N PHE A 74 3.74 12.09 -18.72
CA PHE A 74 2.60 12.07 -19.65
C PHE A 74 1.40 12.76 -19.05
N ARG A 75 1.39 14.10 -19.04
CA ARG A 75 0.28 14.91 -18.49
C ARG A 75 -1.10 14.58 -19.08
N SER A 76 -1.15 13.95 -20.26
CA SER A 76 -2.38 13.34 -20.80
C SER A 76 -3.07 12.34 -19.85
N LEU A 77 -2.34 11.72 -18.92
CA LEU A 77 -2.87 10.83 -17.88
C LEU A 77 -3.51 11.61 -16.72
N GLU A 78 -3.13 12.86 -16.50
CA GLU A 78 -3.77 13.77 -15.53
C GLU A 78 -5.08 14.32 -16.10
N GLU A 79 -5.08 14.62 -17.40
CA GLU A 79 -6.26 15.11 -18.12
C GLU A 79 -7.23 14.00 -18.52
N LEU A 80 -6.90 12.73 -18.24
CA LEU A 80 -7.75 11.58 -18.46
C LEU A 80 -8.92 11.62 -17.45
N ARG A 81 -9.89 12.50 -17.70
CA ARG A 81 -11.11 12.62 -16.92
C ARG A 81 -11.86 11.30 -17.04
N LEU A 82 -12.00 10.60 -15.93
CA LEU A 82 -12.67 9.31 -15.80
C LEU A 82 -14.20 9.43 -15.96
N ASP A 83 -14.70 10.16 -16.95
CA ASP A 83 -16.11 10.04 -17.39
C ASP A 83 -16.24 8.71 -18.14
N THR A 84 -16.16 7.62 -17.38
CA THR A 84 -16.24 6.25 -17.89
C THR A 84 -17.72 5.91 -17.96
N ASN A 85 -18.40 6.45 -18.97
CA ASN A 85 -19.84 6.27 -19.14
C ASN A 85 -20.18 4.88 -19.69
N ASN A 86 -19.19 4.14 -20.21
CA ASN A 86 -19.36 2.78 -20.71
C ASN A 86 -18.04 1.97 -20.71
N GLY A 87 -18.14 0.66 -21.00
CA GLY A 87 -16.99 -0.25 -21.03
C GLY A 87 -15.97 0.00 -22.15
N ASN A 88 -16.35 0.69 -23.25
CA ASN A 88 -15.41 1.03 -24.32
C ASN A 88 -14.45 2.14 -23.88
N ASP A 89 -14.94 3.12 -23.10
CA ASP A 89 -14.11 4.18 -22.54
C ASP A 89 -13.05 3.59 -21.60
N MET A 90 -13.45 2.61 -20.76
CA MET A 90 -12.52 1.90 -19.88
C MET A 90 -11.44 1.13 -20.65
N LEU A 91 -11.80 0.50 -21.78
CA LEU A 91 -10.84 -0.20 -22.64
C LEU A 91 -9.87 0.79 -23.29
N LEU A 92 -10.36 1.94 -23.75
CA LEU A 92 -9.54 3.00 -24.32
C LEU A 92 -8.56 3.55 -23.29
N HIS A 93 -9.02 3.85 -22.06
CA HIS A 93 -8.16 4.28 -20.96
C HIS A 93 -7.09 3.24 -20.62
N SER A 94 -7.45 1.95 -20.60
CA SER A 94 -6.50 0.87 -20.35
C SER A 94 -5.44 0.77 -21.44
N LYS A 95 -5.82 0.96 -22.71
CA LYS A 95 -4.88 1.00 -23.85
C LYS A 95 -3.97 2.22 -23.78
N TRP A 96 -4.51 3.38 -23.42
CA TRP A 96 -3.75 4.62 -23.27
C TRP A 96 -2.70 4.50 -22.16
N LEU A 97 -3.11 4.06 -20.97
CA LEU A 97 -2.20 3.80 -19.85
C LEU A 97 -1.10 2.82 -20.25
N ARG A 98 -1.45 1.74 -20.95
CA ARG A 98 -0.46 0.76 -21.44
C ARG A 98 0.53 1.38 -22.42
N ALA A 99 0.07 2.20 -23.36
CA ALA A 99 0.94 2.90 -24.29
C ALA A 99 1.93 3.83 -23.57
N CYS A 100 1.44 4.59 -22.57
CA CYS A 100 2.30 5.41 -21.72
C CYS A 100 3.34 4.57 -20.97
N CYS A 101 2.97 3.42 -20.39
CA CYS A 101 3.94 2.54 -19.72
C CYS A 101 5.01 2.00 -20.68
N ILE A 102 4.62 1.58 -21.90
CA ILE A 102 5.57 1.07 -22.91
C ILE A 102 6.54 2.19 -23.30
N LEU A 103 6.02 3.38 -23.59
CA LEU A 103 6.84 4.53 -23.97
C LEU A 103 7.71 5.01 -22.81
N HIS A 104 7.21 4.98 -21.58
CA HIS A 104 8.00 5.27 -20.38
C HIS A 104 9.22 4.37 -20.33
N ASN A 105 9.02 3.05 -20.43
CA ASN A 105 10.09 2.07 -20.37
C ASN A 105 11.11 2.26 -21.50
N PHE A 106 10.65 2.54 -22.72
CA PHE A 106 11.55 2.85 -23.84
C PHE A 106 12.40 4.09 -23.56
N LEU A 107 11.80 5.14 -22.97
CA LEU A 107 12.50 6.40 -22.69
C LEU A 107 13.44 6.30 -21.49
N LEU A 108 13.24 5.37 -20.55
CA LEU A 108 14.14 5.18 -19.41
C LEU A 108 15.59 4.90 -19.83
N ASP A 109 15.80 4.20 -20.95
CA ASP A 109 17.14 3.91 -21.47
C ASP A 109 17.81 5.13 -22.14
N HIS A 110 17.05 6.21 -22.36
CA HIS A 110 17.46 7.41 -23.09
C HIS A 110 17.48 8.68 -22.22
N ASP A 111 16.83 8.62 -21.06
CA ASP A 111 16.72 9.70 -20.10
C ASP A 111 17.98 9.83 -19.23
N LEU A 112 18.30 11.06 -18.84
CA LEU A 112 19.27 11.32 -17.76
C LEU A 112 18.58 11.12 -16.41
N ASP A 113 19.28 10.59 -15.40
CA ASP A 113 18.71 10.36 -14.05
C ASP A 113 18.00 11.60 -13.46
N GLN A 114 18.52 12.81 -13.72
CA GLN A 114 17.94 14.08 -13.28
C GLN A 114 16.56 14.38 -13.88
N SER A 115 16.20 13.75 -15.01
CA SER A 115 14.89 13.94 -15.63
C SER A 115 13.78 13.22 -14.86
N LEU A 116 14.09 12.10 -14.19
CA LEU A 116 13.10 11.32 -13.44
C LEU A 116 12.63 12.07 -12.19
N GLU A 117 13.58 12.64 -11.43
CA GLU A 117 13.27 13.41 -10.21
C GLU A 117 12.44 14.65 -10.55
N TYR A 118 12.80 15.34 -11.64
CA TYR A 118 12.04 16.47 -12.16
C TYR A 118 10.55 16.13 -12.43
N PHE A 119 10.26 14.97 -13.05
CA PHE A 119 8.87 14.57 -13.30
C PHE A 119 8.07 14.31 -12.01
N ILE A 120 8.72 13.74 -10.98
CA ILE A 120 8.07 13.49 -9.68
C ILE A 120 7.80 14.82 -8.98
N GLU A 121 8.82 15.69 -8.89
CA GLU A 121 8.71 16.98 -8.23
C GLU A 121 7.62 17.83 -8.88
N HIS A 122 7.66 17.96 -10.21
CA HIS A 122 6.67 18.70 -10.98
C HIS A 122 5.25 18.16 -10.76
N PHE A 123 5.07 16.83 -10.73
CA PHE A 123 3.77 16.23 -10.43
C PHE A 123 3.29 16.57 -9.01
N TYR A 124 4.20 16.54 -8.02
CA TYR A 124 3.85 16.84 -6.64
C TYR A 124 3.64 18.32 -6.36
N GLU A 125 4.22 19.24 -7.13
CA GLU A 125 3.90 20.67 -7.09
C GLU A 125 2.40 20.90 -7.29
N ASP A 126 1.84 20.26 -8.32
CA ASP A 126 0.42 20.35 -8.65
C ASP A 126 -0.45 19.49 -7.70
N HIS A 127 0.11 18.51 -6.98
CA HIS A 127 -0.62 17.47 -6.23
C HIS A 127 -0.14 17.31 -4.77
N GLN A 128 -0.18 18.40 -4.00
CA GLN A 128 0.31 18.47 -2.62
C GLN A 128 -0.28 17.41 -1.67
N GLU A 129 -1.55 17.04 -1.82
CA GLU A 129 -2.18 15.99 -0.99
C GLU A 129 -1.56 14.60 -1.22
N VAL A 130 -1.15 14.30 -2.45
CA VAL A 130 -0.45 13.06 -2.76
C VAL A 130 0.95 13.11 -2.16
N LYS A 131 1.66 14.24 -2.32
CA LYS A 131 2.99 14.45 -1.73
C LYS A 131 2.96 14.23 -0.22
N LYS A 132 2.00 14.84 0.48
CA LYS A 132 1.81 14.69 1.92
C LYS A 132 1.61 13.23 2.31
N ARG A 133 0.76 12.49 1.59
CA ARG A 133 0.54 11.06 1.86
C ARG A 133 1.81 10.21 1.68
N VAL A 134 2.63 10.52 0.66
CA VAL A 134 3.91 9.84 0.44
C VAL A 134 4.89 10.16 1.56
N GLU A 135 5.00 11.43 1.97
CA GLU A 135 5.83 11.87 3.10
C GLU A 135 5.38 11.20 4.41
N GLU A 136 4.08 11.06 4.64
CA GLU A 136 3.53 10.33 5.78
C GLU A 136 3.97 8.86 5.79
N TYR A 137 3.91 8.16 4.65
CA TYR A 137 4.42 6.79 4.53
C TYR A 137 5.94 6.70 4.72
N GLN A 138 6.69 7.71 4.30
CA GLN A 138 8.14 7.80 4.49
C GLN A 138 8.51 8.07 5.95
N ASN A 139 7.77 8.93 6.65
CA ASN A 139 7.99 9.22 8.07
C ASN A 139 7.72 7.97 8.92
N PHE A 140 6.68 7.21 8.60
CA PHE A 140 6.46 5.88 9.19
C PHE A 140 7.66 4.92 8.98
N ASN A 141 8.45 5.12 7.92
CA ASN A 141 9.67 4.37 7.67
C ASN A 141 10.91 4.92 8.40
N PHE A 142 10.95 6.21 8.73
CA PHE A 142 12.12 6.87 9.33
C PHE A 142 12.09 6.91 10.86
N ASP A 143 10.98 6.57 11.50
CA ASP A 143 10.93 6.41 12.95
C ASP A 143 11.92 5.30 13.38
N SER A 144 13.07 5.80 13.82
CA SER A 144 14.15 5.14 14.51
C SER A 144 13.64 4.54 15.82
N GLU A 145 14.34 3.53 16.30
CA GLU A 145 13.99 2.66 17.43
C GLU A 145 13.70 3.34 18.79
N ASP A 146 13.64 4.69 18.90
CA ASP A 146 13.72 5.43 20.16
C ASP A 146 12.71 6.59 20.36
N ASN A 147 11.63 6.75 19.57
CA ASN A 147 10.65 7.81 19.89
C ASN A 147 9.19 7.39 19.71
N ILE A 148 8.57 6.97 20.81
CA ILE A 148 7.20 6.41 20.87
C ILE A 148 6.18 7.44 21.36
N ASP A 149 6.59 8.68 21.66
CA ASP A 149 5.74 9.60 22.41
C ASP A 149 4.79 10.47 21.56
N ASP A 150 4.82 10.39 20.23
CA ASP A 150 3.93 11.21 19.39
C ASP A 150 3.16 10.42 18.32
N ARG A 151 2.61 9.26 18.69
CA ARG A 151 1.70 8.47 17.83
C ARG A 151 0.27 9.04 17.75
N SER A 152 0.12 10.36 17.82
CA SER A 152 -1.18 11.03 17.99
C SER A 152 -1.96 11.26 16.67
N GLN A 153 -1.36 11.07 15.49
CA GLN A 153 -1.97 11.55 14.24
C GLN A 153 -2.83 10.56 13.44
N TYR A 154 -2.96 9.29 13.85
CA TYR A 154 -3.83 8.33 13.14
C TYR A 154 -4.81 7.62 14.08
N ILE A 155 -5.51 8.38 14.92
CA ILE A 155 -6.60 7.82 15.74
C ILE A 155 -7.88 7.90 14.90
N HIS A 156 -8.23 6.81 14.23
CA HIS A 156 -9.59 6.59 13.76
C HIS A 156 -10.35 5.78 14.82
N GLU A 157 -11.40 6.38 15.38
CA GLU A 157 -12.37 5.70 16.25
C GLU A 157 -13.32 4.88 15.38
N ASP A 158 -12.98 3.61 15.14
CA ASP A 158 -13.92 2.67 14.53
C ASP A 158 -14.01 1.41 15.40
N GLU A 159 -15.23 1.11 15.86
CA GLU A 159 -15.60 -0.13 16.55
C GLU A 159 -15.52 -1.30 15.54
N GLU A 160 -14.47 -2.12 15.64
CA GLU A 160 -14.38 -3.35 14.86
C GLU A 160 -15.20 -4.48 15.52
N GLU A 161 -16.35 -4.83 14.92
CA GLU A 161 -16.91 -6.16 15.07
C GLU A 161 -15.98 -7.18 14.40
N ASP A 162 -15.15 -7.86 15.21
CA ASP A 162 -14.26 -8.96 14.81
C ASP A 162 -15.09 -10.18 14.37
N ILE A 163 -15.66 -10.13 13.17
CA ILE A 163 -16.17 -11.34 12.49
C ILE A 163 -15.01 -11.96 11.70
N SER A 164 -14.00 -12.43 12.43
CA SER A 164 -12.89 -13.18 11.88
C SER A 164 -13.27 -14.65 11.71
N ASP A 165 -13.34 -15.10 10.46
CA ASP A 165 -13.16 -16.51 10.12
C ASP A 165 -11.75 -16.95 10.58
N ASP A 166 -11.65 -18.01 11.39
CA ASP A 166 -10.39 -18.56 11.93
C ASP A 166 -9.38 -18.89 10.81
N ASN A 167 -9.89 -19.21 9.62
CA ASN A 167 -9.10 -19.44 8.41
C ASN A 167 -8.42 -18.15 7.90
N GLY A 168 -9.09 -16.99 8.02
CA GLY A 168 -8.54 -15.69 7.66
C GLY A 168 -7.37 -15.28 8.56
N LYS A 169 -7.49 -15.50 9.87
CA LYS A 169 -6.40 -15.23 10.84
C LYS A 169 -5.15 -16.06 10.56
N LYS A 170 -5.30 -17.35 10.25
CA LYS A 170 -4.17 -18.24 9.90
C LYS A 170 -3.46 -17.81 8.62
N LYS A 171 -4.23 -17.49 7.57
CA LYS A 171 -3.68 -17.01 6.29
C LYS A 171 -2.98 -15.64 6.43
N TRP A 172 -3.55 -14.75 7.25
CA TRP A 172 -2.94 -13.47 7.57
C TRP A 172 -1.57 -13.63 8.23
N ALA A 173 -1.47 -14.48 9.25
CA ALA A 173 -0.21 -14.76 9.93
C ALA A 173 0.85 -15.32 8.97
N HIS A 174 0.45 -16.21 8.05
CA HIS A 174 1.34 -16.77 7.04
C HIS A 174 1.87 -15.72 6.06
N LEU A 175 1.00 -14.87 5.49
CA LEU A 175 1.43 -13.80 4.57
C LEU A 175 2.35 -12.81 5.28
N LYS A 176 2.01 -12.44 6.51
CA LYS A 176 2.81 -11.53 7.33
C LYS A 176 4.20 -12.10 7.58
N GLN A 177 4.30 -13.41 7.84
CA GLN A 177 5.58 -14.09 8.01
C GLN A 177 6.40 -14.04 6.72
N LEU A 178 5.80 -14.41 5.58
CA LEU A 178 6.47 -14.36 4.27
C LEU A 178 7.02 -12.97 3.96
N ILE A 179 6.21 -11.92 4.13
CA ILE A 179 6.63 -10.55 3.83
C ILE A 179 7.78 -10.11 4.76
N LEU A 180 7.73 -10.47 6.04
CA LEU A 180 8.78 -10.12 6.99
C LEU A 180 10.07 -10.92 6.75
N GLU A 181 9.97 -12.19 6.38
CA GLU A 181 11.12 -13.03 6.05
C GLU A 181 11.80 -12.55 4.76
N ASP A 182 11.03 -12.31 3.68
CA ASP A 182 11.58 -11.88 2.39
C ASP A 182 12.18 -10.48 2.42
N ASN A 183 11.58 -9.55 3.19
CA ASN A 183 12.03 -8.15 3.20
C ASN A 183 12.99 -7.82 4.34
N LEU A 184 12.92 -8.51 5.48
CA LEU A 184 13.71 -8.20 6.67
C LEU A 184 14.54 -9.39 7.20
N GLY A 185 14.35 -10.60 6.68
CA GLY A 185 15.01 -11.82 7.18
C GLY A 185 14.62 -12.20 8.61
N LYS A 186 13.46 -11.72 9.10
CA LYS A 186 13.04 -11.86 10.51
C LYS A 186 11.75 -12.64 10.64
N ASN A 187 11.72 -13.54 11.63
CA ASN A 187 10.52 -14.29 11.98
C ASN A 187 9.61 -13.49 12.95
N ILE A 188 8.29 -13.70 12.84
CA ILE A 188 7.28 -13.08 13.72
C ILE A 188 7.59 -13.35 15.20
N GLU A 189 7.89 -14.59 15.58
CA GLU A 189 8.11 -14.98 16.97
C GLU A 189 9.35 -14.29 17.58
N GLU A 190 10.37 -14.03 16.78
CA GLU A 190 11.57 -13.31 17.20
C GLU A 190 11.29 -11.82 17.39
N LEU A 191 10.51 -11.22 16.48
CA LEU A 191 10.12 -9.82 16.54
C LEU A 191 9.23 -9.52 17.74
N ASP A 192 8.26 -10.40 18.00
CA ASP A 192 7.32 -10.23 19.11
C ASP A 192 8.03 -10.51 20.46
N ARG A 193 8.97 -11.45 20.52
CA ARG A 193 9.81 -11.68 21.72
C ARG A 193 10.74 -10.52 22.02
N LYS A 194 11.44 -9.98 21.01
CA LYS A 194 12.30 -8.79 21.17
C LYS A 194 11.50 -7.56 21.59
N HIS A 195 10.25 -7.44 21.16
CA HIS A 195 9.34 -6.43 21.68
C HIS A 195 9.09 -6.67 23.18
N CYS A 196 8.65 -7.86 23.59
CA CYS A 196 8.42 -8.15 25.01
C CYS A 196 9.65 -7.92 25.92
N GLU A 197 10.86 -8.23 25.44
CA GLU A 197 12.11 -8.01 26.19
C GLU A 197 12.51 -6.52 26.31
N ARG A 198 12.06 -5.65 25.39
CA ARG A 198 12.38 -4.21 25.39
C ARG A 198 11.50 -3.38 26.34
N TYR A 199 10.39 -3.93 26.83
CA TYR A 199 9.42 -3.23 27.70
C TYR A 199 9.23 -3.91 29.06
N GLN A 200 10.23 -4.68 29.53
CA GLN A 200 10.41 -5.08 30.93
C GLN A 200 11.49 -4.21 31.58
#